data_AF-A0A519XYZ8-F1
#
_entry.id   AF-A0A519XYZ8-F1
#
_cell.length_a   1.000
_cell.length_b   1.000
_cell.length_c   1.000
_cell.angle_alpha   90.00
_cell.angle_beta   90.00
_cell.angle_gamma   90.00
#
_symmetry.space_group_name_H-M   'P 1'
#
loop_
_entity.id
_entity.type
_entity.pdbx_description
1 polymer ?
#
loop_
_entity_poly.entity_id
_entity_poly.type
_entity_poly.pdbx_seq_one_letter_code
_entity_poly.pdbx_strand_id
1 'polypeptide(L)'
;QVLQGQYGHLAGFQLRHTVSQGQAAIVGSFCYAGVAVEVFGQALPTSQQYAVRHLVIEAAILQVGGEAWRAAVQRLKRQGLKTEPAFAQLLHLPGDPYEALLTLESKSAAELAAQLAQQPLPPLDNK
;
A
#
# COMPACT_ATOMS: atom_id res chain seq x y z
N GLN A 1 -11.79 -25.55 -3.02
CA GLN A 1 -10.92 -24.34 -3.06
C GLN A 1 -11.24 -23.54 -4.31
N VAL A 2 -11.73 -22.30 -4.18
CA VAL A 2 -12.18 -21.48 -5.34
C VAL A 2 -11.04 -21.19 -6.31
N LEU A 3 -9.87 -20.77 -5.81
CA LEU A 3 -8.71 -20.45 -6.66
C LEU A 3 -8.26 -21.64 -7.50
N GLN A 4 -8.10 -22.81 -6.88
CA GLN A 4 -7.71 -24.03 -7.59
C GLN A 4 -8.78 -24.47 -8.60
N GLY A 5 -10.06 -24.42 -8.22
CA GLY A 5 -11.16 -24.82 -9.09
C GLY A 5 -11.32 -23.92 -10.32
N GLN A 6 -11.14 -22.61 -10.15
CA GLN A 6 -11.36 -21.62 -11.23
C GLN A 6 -10.10 -21.35 -12.05
N TYR A 7 -8.92 -21.37 -11.44
CA TYR A 7 -7.67 -20.90 -12.06
C TYR A 7 -6.56 -21.95 -12.10
N GLY A 8 -6.78 -23.14 -11.54
CA GLY A 8 -5.76 -24.20 -11.45
C GLY A 8 -5.22 -24.69 -12.80
N HIS A 9 -5.97 -24.46 -13.88
CA HIS A 9 -5.59 -24.82 -15.24
C HIS A 9 -4.74 -23.75 -15.95
N LEU A 10 -4.59 -22.56 -15.37
CA LEU A 10 -3.81 -21.48 -15.95
C LEU A 10 -2.31 -21.69 -15.77
N ALA A 11 -1.53 -21.17 -16.73
CA ALA A 11 -0.08 -21.26 -16.71
C ALA A 11 0.48 -20.59 -15.44
N GLY A 12 1.47 -21.23 -14.82
CA GLY A 12 2.11 -20.70 -13.61
C GLY A 12 1.22 -20.70 -12.37
N PHE A 13 0.08 -21.41 -12.39
CA PHE A 13 -0.76 -21.53 -11.20
C PHE A 13 0.02 -22.15 -10.04
N GLN A 14 0.05 -21.44 -8.91
CA GLN A 14 0.63 -21.90 -7.65
C GLN A 14 -0.25 -21.42 -6.51
N LEU A 15 -0.32 -22.23 -5.45
CA LEU A 15 -0.95 -21.85 -4.19
C LEU A 15 0.07 -22.05 -3.08
N ARG A 16 0.39 -20.98 -2.35
CA ARG A 16 1.34 -21.00 -1.24
C ARG A 16 0.67 -20.58 0.06
N HIS A 17 0.94 -21.33 1.12
CA HIS A 17 0.58 -20.93 2.48
C HIS A 17 1.70 -20.08 3.06
N THR A 18 1.34 -19.03 3.77
CA THR A 18 2.29 -18.09 4.38
C THR A 18 1.73 -17.54 5.68
N VAL A 19 2.51 -16.70 6.34
CA VAL A 19 2.10 -15.97 7.54
C VAL A 19 2.29 -14.48 7.29
N SER A 20 1.24 -13.70 7.54
CA SER A 20 1.20 -12.26 7.36
C SER A 20 0.64 -11.63 8.63
N GLN A 21 1.35 -10.65 9.22
CA GLN A 21 0.96 -10.03 10.50
C GLN A 21 0.66 -11.06 11.62
N GLY A 22 1.39 -12.18 11.65
CA GLY A 22 1.17 -13.26 12.62
C GLY A 22 -0.06 -14.15 12.35
N GLN A 23 -0.76 -13.95 11.24
CA GLN A 23 -1.94 -14.72 10.86
C GLN A 23 -1.69 -15.59 9.62
N ALA A 24 -2.38 -16.73 9.55
CA ALA A 24 -2.31 -17.62 8.40
C ALA A 24 -2.88 -16.92 7.16
N ALA A 25 -2.11 -16.93 6.08
CA ALA A 25 -2.50 -16.36 4.80
C ALA A 25 -2.20 -17.33 3.67
N ILE A 26 -2.87 -17.12 2.53
CA ILE A 26 -2.68 -17.88 1.31
C ILE A 26 -2.42 -16.89 0.19
N VAL A 27 -1.49 -17.24 -0.69
CA VAL A 27 -1.28 -16.52 -1.92
C VAL A 27 -1.44 -17.46 -3.10
N GLY A 28 -2.35 -17.12 -4.00
CA GLY A 28 -2.50 -17.76 -5.30
C GLY A 28 -1.84 -16.92 -6.37
N SER A 29 -1.02 -17.50 -7.23
CA SER A 29 -0.41 -16.80 -8.37
C SER A 29 -0.69 -17.56 -9.65
N PHE A 30 -0.93 -16.88 -10.77
CA PHE A 30 -1.11 -17.47 -12.09
C PHE A 30 -0.92 -16.42 -13.18
N CYS A 31 -0.71 -16.83 -14.41
CA CYS A 31 -0.66 -15.94 -15.56
C CYS A 31 -2.01 -15.92 -16.28
N TYR A 32 -2.55 -14.74 -16.54
CA TYR A 32 -3.79 -14.55 -17.29
C TYR A 32 -3.59 -13.45 -18.34
N ALA A 33 -3.88 -13.77 -19.62
CA ALA A 33 -3.71 -12.86 -20.75
C ALA A 33 -2.33 -12.15 -20.81
N GLY A 34 -1.25 -12.88 -20.47
CA GLY A 34 0.12 -12.36 -20.45
C GLY A 34 0.48 -11.53 -19.21
N VAL A 35 -0.43 -11.39 -18.26
CA VAL A 35 -0.22 -10.66 -16.99
C VAL A 35 -0.07 -11.65 -15.85
N ALA A 36 0.97 -11.47 -15.03
CA ALA A 36 1.10 -12.19 -13.77
C ALA A 36 0.09 -11.63 -12.75
N VAL A 37 -0.80 -12.48 -12.28
CA VAL A 37 -1.82 -12.16 -11.27
C VAL A 37 -1.45 -12.83 -9.97
N GLU A 38 -1.53 -12.08 -8.87
CA GLU A 38 -1.37 -12.58 -7.52
C GLU A 38 -2.60 -12.22 -6.69
N VAL A 39 -3.18 -13.22 -6.01
CA VAL A 39 -4.34 -13.08 -5.13
C VAL A 39 -3.90 -13.45 -3.72
N PHE A 40 -3.87 -12.45 -2.85
CA PHE A 40 -3.63 -12.64 -1.42
C PHE A 40 -4.96 -12.83 -0.68
N GLY A 41 -4.97 -13.75 0.29
CA GLY A 41 -6.13 -13.98 1.15
C GLY A 41 -5.70 -14.30 2.57
N GLN A 42 -6.44 -13.75 3.53
CA GLN A 42 -6.27 -14.00 4.96
C GLN A 42 -7.66 -14.10 5.62
N ALA A 43 -7.73 -14.73 6.79
CA ALA A 43 -8.97 -14.87 7.56
C ALA A 43 -9.35 -13.57 8.30
N LEU A 44 -9.25 -12.44 7.61
CA LEU A 44 -9.69 -11.12 8.08
C LEU A 44 -10.70 -10.50 7.11
N PRO A 45 -11.71 -9.78 7.62
CA PRO A 45 -12.53 -8.90 6.80
C PRO A 45 -11.65 -7.98 5.96
N THR A 46 -12.01 -7.76 4.69
CA THR A 46 -11.24 -6.91 3.76
C THR A 46 -10.93 -5.53 4.35
N SER A 47 -11.86 -4.93 5.09
CA SER A 47 -11.68 -3.63 5.75
C SER A 47 -10.59 -3.61 6.83
N GLN A 48 -10.19 -4.76 7.37
CA GLN A 48 -9.16 -4.88 8.40
C GLN A 48 -7.80 -5.27 7.81
N GLN A 49 -7.75 -5.64 6.53
CA GLN A 49 -6.52 -6.02 5.87
C GLN A 49 -5.63 -4.80 5.63
N TYR A 50 -4.33 -4.94 5.87
CA TYR A 50 -3.36 -3.85 5.76
C TYR A 50 -3.42 -3.17 4.38
N ALA A 51 -3.47 -3.93 3.29
CA ALA A 51 -3.55 -3.37 1.95
C ALA A 51 -4.74 -2.41 1.75
N VAL A 52 -5.91 -2.71 2.34
CA VAL A 52 -7.09 -1.85 2.24
C VAL A 52 -6.98 -0.65 3.16
N ARG A 53 -6.48 -0.87 4.38
CA ARG A 53 -6.22 0.18 5.37
C ARG A 53 -5.22 1.22 4.85
N HIS A 54 -4.09 0.77 4.30
CA HIS A 54 -3.10 1.61 3.61
C HIS A 54 -3.71 2.37 2.45
N LEU A 55 -4.45 1.70 1.56
CA LEU A 55 -5.12 2.35 0.43
C LEU A 55 -6.00 3.53 0.89
N VAL A 56 -6.75 3.36 1.98
CA VAL A 56 -7.64 4.40 2.53
C VAL A 56 -6.84 5.59 3.07
N ILE A 57 -5.83 5.35 3.92
CA ILE A 57 -5.05 6.45 4.51
C ILE A 57 -4.17 7.16 3.48
N GLU A 58 -3.58 6.43 2.53
CA GLU A 58 -2.84 7.00 1.40
C GLU A 58 -3.74 7.90 0.55
N ALA A 59 -4.97 7.46 0.24
CA ALA A 59 -5.94 8.28 -0.47
C ALA A 59 -6.30 9.55 0.30
N ALA A 60 -6.50 9.46 1.62
CA ALA A 60 -6.78 10.62 2.46
C ALA A 60 -5.61 11.63 2.47
N ILE A 61 -4.37 11.15 2.60
CA ILE A 61 -3.17 11.99 2.53
C ILE A 61 -3.09 12.70 1.18
N LEU A 62 -3.31 12.00 0.06
CA LEU A 62 -3.27 12.60 -1.28
C LEU A 62 -4.44 13.56 -1.54
N GLN A 63 -5.60 13.34 -0.93
CA GLN A 63 -6.74 14.24 -1.03
C GLN A 63 -6.46 15.56 -0.31
N VAL A 64 -5.90 15.48 0.90
CA VAL A 64 -5.57 16.67 1.70
C VAL A 64 -4.33 17.39 1.18
N GLY A 65 -3.28 16.65 0.83
CA GLY A 65 -2.01 17.21 0.36
C GLY A 65 -2.03 17.70 -1.09
N GLY A 66 -3.04 17.29 -1.87
CA GLY A 66 -3.22 17.73 -3.25
C GLY A 66 -2.07 17.31 -4.18
N GLU A 67 -1.90 18.07 -5.26
CA GLU A 67 -1.01 17.68 -6.36
C GLU A 67 0.48 17.67 -5.98
N ALA A 68 0.89 18.57 -5.09
CA ALA A 68 2.28 18.61 -4.62
C ALA A 68 2.67 17.28 -3.94
N TRP A 69 1.79 16.75 -3.08
CA TRP A 69 2.00 15.45 -2.42
C TRP A 69 1.93 14.29 -3.40
N ARG A 70 0.99 14.29 -4.36
CA ARG A 70 0.95 13.26 -5.42
C ARG A 70 2.24 13.21 -6.22
N ALA A 71 2.73 14.36 -6.66
CA ALA A 71 3.97 14.46 -7.43
C ALA A 71 5.19 13.98 -6.62
N ALA A 72 5.27 14.34 -5.33
CA ALA A 72 6.35 13.91 -4.45
C ALA A 72 6.35 12.39 -4.23
N VAL A 73 5.20 11.78 -3.96
CA VAL A 73 5.06 10.32 -3.79
C VAL A 73 5.40 9.60 -5.10
N GLN A 74 4.86 10.05 -6.23
CA GLN A 74 5.17 9.45 -7.53
C GLN A 74 6.66 9.51 -7.86
N ARG A 75 7.34 10.60 -7.52
CA ARG A 75 8.79 10.74 -7.71
C ARG A 75 9.55 9.68 -6.92
N LEU A 76 9.26 9.50 -5.63
CA LEU A 76 9.90 8.47 -4.82
C LEU A 76 9.62 7.07 -5.38
N LYS A 77 8.39 6.81 -5.83
CA LYS A 77 8.03 5.54 -6.47
C LYS A 77 8.81 5.30 -7.76
N ARG A 78 9.01 6.33 -8.59
CA ARG A 78 9.86 6.25 -9.80
C ARG A 78 11.33 6.00 -9.47
N GLN A 79 11.79 6.38 -8.27
CA GLN A 79 13.14 6.08 -7.77
C GLN A 79 13.24 4.66 -7.18
N GLY A 80 12.18 3.85 -7.25
CA GLY A 80 12.17 2.45 -6.81
C GLY A 80 11.61 2.23 -5.42
N LEU A 81 11.15 3.28 -4.72
CA LEU A 81 10.48 3.08 -3.43
C LEU A 81 9.09 2.46 -3.64
N LYS A 82 8.73 1.57 -2.71
CA LYS A 82 7.34 1.10 -2.58
C LYS A 82 6.45 2.22 -2.04
N THR A 83 5.13 2.04 -2.16
CA THR A 83 4.15 3.08 -1.85
C THR A 83 4.21 3.52 -0.39
N GLU A 84 4.07 2.60 0.57
CA GLU A 84 4.02 2.88 2.00
C GLU A 84 5.35 3.51 2.51
N PRO A 85 6.54 2.98 2.14
CA PRO A 85 7.82 3.65 2.43
C PRO A 85 7.94 5.05 1.85
N ALA A 86 7.40 5.32 0.66
CA ALA A 86 7.43 6.66 0.09
C ALA A 86 6.60 7.65 0.92
N PHE A 87 5.42 7.25 1.39
CA PHE A 87 4.61 8.06 2.31
C PHE A 87 5.31 8.27 3.65
N ALA A 88 5.80 7.19 4.27
CA ALA A 88 6.50 7.27 5.55
C ALA A 88 7.72 8.18 5.48
N GLN A 89 8.49 8.14 4.38
CA GLN A 89 9.64 9.01 4.18
C GLN A 89 9.24 10.49 4.08
N LEU A 90 8.21 10.84 3.30
CA LEU A 90 7.75 12.22 3.16
C LEU A 90 7.15 12.79 4.45
N LEU A 91 6.52 11.94 5.25
CA LEU A 91 5.91 12.31 6.53
C LEU A 91 6.90 12.20 7.71
N HIS A 92 8.15 11.79 7.44
CA HIS A 92 9.17 11.52 8.45
C HIS A 92 8.67 10.59 9.57
N LEU A 93 7.88 9.57 9.21
CA LEU A 93 7.35 8.61 10.18
C LEU A 93 8.48 7.69 10.67
N PRO A 94 8.64 7.50 11.99
CA PRO A 94 9.65 6.61 12.53
C PRO A 94 9.20 5.14 12.46
N GLY A 95 10.18 4.22 12.46
CA GLY A 95 9.92 2.79 12.55
C GLY A 95 9.59 2.12 11.21
N ASP A 96 8.81 1.04 11.27
CA ASP A 96 8.39 0.29 10.09
C ASP A 96 7.34 1.10 9.30
N PRO A 97 7.55 1.40 7.99
CA PRO A 97 6.62 2.19 7.20
C PRO A 97 5.19 1.66 7.13
N TYR A 98 5.01 0.34 7.13
CA TYR A 98 3.68 -0.26 7.01
C TYR A 98 2.91 -0.07 8.31
N GLU A 99 3.54 -0.25 9.47
CA GLU A 99 2.88 0.01 10.76
C GLU A 99 2.72 1.51 11.02
N ALA A 100 3.75 2.30 10.71
CA ALA A 100 3.76 3.72 11.02
C ALA A 100 2.68 4.49 10.27
N LEU A 101 2.40 4.13 9.01
CA LEU A 101 1.35 4.77 8.23
C LEU A 101 -0.06 4.52 8.81
N LEU A 102 -0.27 3.36 9.42
CA LEU A 102 -1.55 3.01 10.06
C LEU A 102 -1.84 3.83 11.32
N THR A 103 -0.82 4.42 11.94
CA THR A 103 -1.01 5.33 13.10
C THR A 103 -1.80 6.59 12.74
N LEU A 104 -1.95 6.89 11.45
CA LEU A 104 -2.66 8.06 10.95
C LEU A 104 -4.14 7.78 10.65
N GLU A 105 -4.62 6.53 10.71
CA GLU A 105 -5.99 6.17 10.32
C GLU A 105 -7.08 6.86 11.13
N SER A 106 -6.80 7.21 12.39
CA SER A 106 -7.76 7.88 13.27
C SER A 106 -7.79 9.40 13.08
N LYS A 107 -6.91 9.97 12.25
CA LYS A 107 -6.83 11.42 12.05
C LYS A 107 -7.93 11.92 11.13
N SER A 108 -8.55 13.03 11.53
CA SER A 108 -9.42 13.81 10.68
C SER A 108 -8.66 14.47 9.53
N ALA A 109 -9.38 14.89 8.48
CA ALA A 109 -8.78 15.63 7.37
C ALA A 109 -8.07 16.91 7.82
N ALA A 110 -8.58 17.60 8.85
CA ALA A 110 -7.96 18.80 9.41
C ALA A 110 -6.64 18.50 10.14
N GLU A 111 -6.58 17.41 10.91
CA GLU A 111 -5.35 16.97 11.58
C GLU A 111 -4.29 16.50 10.59
N LEU A 112 -4.70 15.78 9.54
CA LEU A 112 -3.82 15.44 8.42
C LEU A 112 -3.30 16.74 7.77
N ALA A 113 -4.16 17.69 7.44
CA ALA A 113 -3.75 18.95 6.81
C ALA A 113 -2.72 19.71 7.65
N ALA A 114 -2.96 19.82 8.95
CA ALA A 114 -2.05 20.45 9.89
C ALA A 114 -0.69 19.72 9.97
N GLN A 115 -0.70 18.39 9.92
CA GLN A 115 0.53 17.60 9.92
C GLN A 115 1.29 17.74 8.59
N LEU A 116 0.61 17.66 7.45
CA LEU A 116 1.19 17.81 6.12
C LEU A 116 1.81 19.20 5.94
N ALA A 117 1.20 20.26 6.49
CA ALA A 117 1.73 21.62 6.45
C ALA A 117 3.06 21.78 7.22
N GLN A 118 3.35 20.90 8.18
CA GLN A 118 4.61 20.89 8.93
C GLN A 118 5.72 20.09 8.23
N GLN A 119 5.40 19.39 7.14
CA GLN A 119 6.33 18.54 6.42
C GLN A 119 6.66 19.17 5.06
N PRO A 120 7.74 19.98 4.96
CA PRO A 120 8.13 20.58 3.70
C PRO A 120 8.51 19.49 2.70
N LEU A 121 7.85 19.50 1.53
CA LEU A 121 8.16 18.55 0.48
C LEU A 121 9.55 18.86 -0.13
N PRO A 122 10.35 17.84 -0.44
CA PRO A 122 11.63 18.08 -1.11
C PRO A 122 11.38 18.74 -2.47
N PRO A 123 12.17 19.76 -2.85
CA PRO A 123 12.00 20.47 -4.11
C PRO A 123 11.97 19.49 -5.28
N LEU A 124 11.18 19.79 -6.30
CA LEU A 124 11.20 19.04 -7.55
C LEU A 124 12.54 19.32 -8.22
N ASP A 125 13.50 18.40 -8.12
CA ASP A 125 14.76 18.52 -8.85
C ASP A 125 14.48 18.70 -10.35
N ASN A 126 14.89 19.84 -10.91
CA ASN A 126 14.98 20.04 -12.35
C ASN A 126 16.18 19.22 -12.86
N LYS A 127 15.96 17.96 -13.21
CA LYS A 127 16.82 17.27 -14.18
C LYS A 127 16.23 17.40 -15.56
#